data_AF-A0A9D6TCV2-F1
#
_entry.id   AF-A0A9D6TCV2-F1
#
_cell.length_a   1.000
_cell.length_b   1.000
_cell.length_c   1.000
_cell.angle_alpha   90.00
_cell.angle_beta   90.00
_cell.angle_gamma   90.00
#
_symmetry.space_group_name_H-M   'P 1'
#
loop_
_entity.id
_entity.type
_entity.pdbx_description
1 polymer ?
#
loop_
_entity_poly.entity_id
_entity_poly.type
_entity_poly.pdbx_seq_one_letter_code
_entity_poly.pdbx_strand_id
1 'polypeptide(L)'
;MILWLDAHISPKLCPWIHRQFAVEALHVRDLGLREAEDPEIFDKARAAKVVVFTKDEDFVDLVDRLGTPPQVLWLRCGNMANARLLSILSRTLPDALELLRQGEGVVEISLPEGERGGRTPIRPPLSRRRGGSATGAGGARGKQTRRAR
;
A
#
# COMPACT_ATOMS: atom_id res chain seq x y z
N MET A 1 9.38 -5.21 9.76
CA MET A 1 8.63 -5.09 8.49
C MET A 1 9.64 -5.06 7.36
N ILE A 2 9.28 -5.61 6.20
CA ILE A 2 10.13 -5.62 5.00
C ILE A 2 9.34 -4.93 3.89
N LEU A 3 10.02 -4.11 3.08
CA LEU A 3 9.48 -3.42 1.93
C LEU A 3 9.96 -4.08 0.65
N TRP A 4 9.05 -4.41 -0.26
CA TRP A 4 9.38 -4.83 -1.62
C TRP A 4 9.11 -3.68 -2.58
N LEU A 5 10.15 -3.21 -3.26
CA LEU A 5 10.05 -2.11 -4.20
C LEU A 5 9.78 -2.66 -5.59
N ASP A 6 8.68 -2.19 -6.18
CA ASP A 6 8.26 -2.50 -7.54
C ASP A 6 9.33 -2.13 -8.59
N ALA A 7 9.27 -2.77 -9.77
CA ALA A 7 10.16 -2.60 -10.89
C ALA A 7 10.19 -1.16 -11.45
N HIS A 8 9.11 -0.39 -11.30
CA HIS A 8 9.06 1.02 -11.70
C HIS A 8 9.69 1.97 -10.67
N ILE A 9 10.15 1.45 -9.53
CA ILE A 9 10.88 2.21 -8.52
C ILE A 9 12.38 1.99 -8.69
N SER A 10 13.18 3.04 -8.49
CA SER A 10 14.63 2.93 -8.59
C SER A 10 15.18 1.98 -7.52
N PRO A 11 15.99 0.96 -7.86
CA PRO A 11 16.62 0.06 -6.89
C PRO A 11 17.59 0.78 -5.95
N LYS A 12 18.04 1.99 -6.32
CA LYS A 12 18.86 2.86 -5.44
C LYS A 12 18.11 3.30 -4.19
N LEU A 13 16.78 3.20 -4.18
CA LEU A 13 15.95 3.56 -3.04
C LEU A 13 16.04 2.51 -1.91
N CYS A 14 16.26 1.22 -2.24
CA CYS A 14 16.46 0.16 -1.24
C CYS A 14 17.57 0.47 -0.22
N PRO A 15 18.84 0.70 -0.63
CA PRO A 15 19.91 1.00 0.32
C PRO A 15 19.70 2.35 1.02
N TRP A 16 19.01 3.31 0.40
CA TRP A 16 18.69 4.58 1.04
C TRP A 16 17.67 4.40 2.18
N ILE A 17 16.58 3.66 1.95
CA ILE A 17 15.57 3.34 2.97
C ILE A 17 16.23 2.61 4.15
N HIS A 18 17.07 1.62 3.84
CA HIS A 18 17.77 0.86 4.86
C HIS A 18 18.66 1.75 5.73
N ARG A 19 19.48 2.61 5.11
CA ARG A 19 20.36 3.53 5.85
C ARG A 19 19.60 4.57 6.66
N GLN A 20 18.50 5.10 6.13
CA GLN A 20 17.79 6.23 6.74
C GLN A 20 16.81 5.79 7.84
N PHE A 21 16.19 4.62 7.71
CA PHE A 21 15.09 4.20 8.58
C PHE A 21 15.31 2.84 9.25
N ALA A 22 16.45 2.18 9.00
CA ALA A 22 16.72 0.82 9.47
C ALA A 22 15.61 -0.19 9.09
N VAL A 23 14.95 0.03 7.95
CA VAL A 23 13.93 -0.86 7.39
C VAL A 23 14.56 -1.69 6.27
N GLU A 24 14.31 -2.99 6.28
CA GLU A 24 14.72 -3.86 5.19
C GLU A 24 13.90 -3.57 3.94
N ALA A 25 14.59 -3.27 2.84
CA ALA A 25 13.98 -2.94 1.57
C ALA A 25 14.67 -3.73 0.46
N LEU A 26 13.88 -4.49 -0.30
CA LEU A 26 14.35 -5.36 -1.38
C LEU A 26 13.66 -4.95 -2.67
N HIS A 27 14.39 -4.92 -3.78
CA HIS A 27 13.79 -4.64 -5.07
C HIS A 27 13.23 -5.94 -5.67
N VAL A 28 12.06 -5.90 -6.33
CA VAL A 28 11.45 -7.10 -6.94
C VAL A 28 12.40 -7.83 -7.89
N ARG A 29 13.24 -7.08 -8.60
CA ARG A 29 14.33 -7.65 -9.41
C ARG A 29 15.29 -8.53 -8.62
N ASP A 30 15.70 -8.10 -7.43
CA ASP A 30 16.68 -8.81 -6.62
C ASP A 30 16.06 -10.06 -5.95
N LEU A 31 14.73 -10.13 -5.95
CA LEU A 31 13.93 -11.29 -5.54
C LEU A 31 13.65 -12.29 -6.69
N GLY A 32 14.16 -12.02 -7.89
CA GLY A 32 13.85 -12.81 -9.09
C GLY A 32 12.43 -12.59 -9.62
N LEU A 33 11.75 -11.53 -9.19
CA LEU A 33 10.37 -11.17 -9.57
C LEU A 33 10.32 -10.08 -10.62
N ARG A 34 11.40 -9.89 -11.38
CA ARG A 34 11.45 -8.85 -12.42
C ARG A 34 10.44 -9.09 -13.54
N GLU A 35 10.20 -10.35 -13.87
CA GLU A 35 9.33 -10.78 -14.96
C GLU A 35 7.96 -11.26 -14.45
N ALA A 36 7.76 -11.23 -13.13
CA ALA A 36 6.50 -11.58 -12.50
C ALA A 36 5.48 -10.46 -12.71
N GLU A 37 4.23 -10.82 -12.97
CA GLU A 37 3.13 -9.87 -13.07
C GLU A 37 2.65 -9.41 -11.69
N ASP A 38 1.94 -8.28 -11.63
CA ASP A 38 1.46 -7.69 -10.36
C ASP A 38 0.69 -8.67 -9.47
N PRO A 39 -0.23 -9.53 -9.97
CA PRO A 39 -0.90 -10.51 -9.13
C PRO A 39 0.06 -11.55 -8.53
N GLU A 40 1.11 -11.94 -9.27
CA GLU A 40 2.11 -12.89 -8.77
C GLU A 40 2.99 -12.23 -7.69
N ILE A 41 3.41 -10.98 -7.92
CA ILE A 41 4.15 -10.19 -6.92
C ILE A 41 3.28 -10.03 -5.67
N PHE A 42 1.99 -9.74 -5.83
CA PHE A 42 1.02 -9.60 -4.74
C PHE A 42 0.89 -10.89 -3.92
N ASP A 43 0.72 -12.04 -4.56
CA ASP A 43 0.59 -13.34 -3.86
C ASP A 43 1.88 -13.72 -3.13
N LYS A 44 3.04 -13.47 -3.72
CA LYS A 44 4.33 -13.69 -3.04
C LYS A 44 4.51 -12.74 -1.87
N ALA A 45 4.15 -11.46 -2.04
CA ALA A 45 4.21 -10.48 -0.97
C ALA A 45 3.24 -10.83 0.19
N ARG A 46 2.05 -11.34 -0.15
CA ARG A 46 1.07 -11.88 0.80
C ARG A 46 1.65 -13.03 1.61
N ALA A 47 2.26 -14.01 0.94
CA ALA A 47 2.87 -15.16 1.59
C ALA A 47 4.05 -14.75 2.49
N ALA A 48 4.85 -13.79 2.05
CA ALA A 48 5.99 -13.26 2.80
C ALA A 48 5.61 -12.25 3.89
N LYS A 49 4.34 -11.81 3.96
CA LYS A 49 3.84 -10.78 4.90
C LYS A 49 4.65 -9.49 4.85
N VAL A 50 4.94 -9.04 3.64
CA VAL A 50 5.72 -7.82 3.38
C VAL A 50 4.81 -6.68 2.90
N VAL A 51 5.35 -5.47 2.87
CA VAL A 51 4.69 -4.30 2.31
C VAL A 51 5.20 -4.09 0.89
N VAL A 52 4.30 -3.94 -0.07
CA VAL A 52 4.65 -3.60 -1.45
C VAL A 52 4.73 -2.09 -1.58
N PHE A 53 5.86 -1.58 -2.07
CA PHE A 53 6.05 -0.17 -2.41
C PHE A 53 5.96 -0.02 -3.93
N THR A 54 4.92 0.66 -4.41
CA THR A 54 4.60 0.78 -5.84
C THR A 54 4.16 2.19 -6.21
N LYS A 55 4.25 2.52 -7.50
CA LYS A 55 3.65 3.71 -8.12
C LYS A 55 2.35 3.39 -8.84
N ASP A 56 2.11 2.12 -9.13
CA ASP A 56 1.01 1.68 -9.97
C ASP A 56 -0.26 1.48 -9.15
N GLU A 57 -1.38 1.94 -9.69
CA GLU A 57 -2.68 1.82 -9.02
C GLU A 57 -3.20 0.38 -8.98
N ASP A 58 -2.72 -0.48 -9.88
CA ASP A 58 -3.13 -1.89 -9.97
C ASP A 58 -2.92 -2.65 -8.65
N PHE A 59 -1.85 -2.35 -7.89
CA PHE A 59 -1.65 -2.93 -6.57
C PHE A 59 -2.65 -2.45 -5.52
N VAL A 60 -3.12 -1.21 -5.62
CA VAL A 60 -4.17 -0.67 -4.75
C VAL A 60 -5.49 -1.36 -5.04
N ASP A 61 -5.82 -1.52 -6.32
CA ASP A 61 -6.99 -2.26 -6.76
C ASP A 61 -6.94 -3.73 -6.33
N LEU A 62 -5.77 -4.37 -6.36
CA LEU A 62 -5.57 -5.71 -5.83
C LEU A 62 -5.83 -5.79 -4.32
N VAL A 63 -5.35 -4.83 -3.52
CA VAL A 63 -5.66 -4.79 -2.08
C VAL A 63 -7.15 -4.55 -1.84
N ASP A 64 -7.77 -3.63 -2.58
CA ASP A 64 -9.21 -3.34 -2.45
C ASP A 64 -10.07 -4.57 -2.82
N ARG A 65 -9.63 -5.38 -3.79
CA ARG A 65 -10.35 -6.57 -4.26
C ARG A 65 -10.09 -7.84 -3.44
N LEU A 66 -8.83 -8.07 -3.04
CA LEU A 66 -8.39 -9.32 -2.40
C LEU A 66 -8.19 -9.19 -0.88
N GLY A 67 -8.20 -7.95 -0.38
CA GLY A 67 -7.92 -7.61 1.01
C GLY A 67 -6.43 -7.67 1.34
N THR A 68 -6.09 -7.23 2.55
CA THR A 68 -4.76 -7.42 3.12
C THR A 68 -4.64 -8.76 3.83
N PRO A 69 -3.42 -9.33 3.95
CA PRO A 69 -2.13 -8.89 3.38
C PRO A 69 -1.97 -9.20 1.87
N PRO A 70 -1.03 -8.54 1.14
CA PRO A 70 0.00 -7.60 1.61
C PRO A 70 -0.55 -6.18 1.80
N GLN A 71 0.20 -5.33 2.52
CA GLN A 71 -0.09 -3.90 2.60
C GLN A 71 0.64 -3.17 1.45
N VAL A 72 0.09 -2.04 1.01
CA VAL A 72 0.66 -1.26 -0.09
C VAL A 72 1.03 0.15 0.36
N LEU A 73 2.26 0.54 0.08
CA LEU A 73 2.71 1.92 0.10
C LEU A 73 2.63 2.46 -1.33
N TRP A 74 1.75 3.42 -1.58
CA TRP A 74 1.51 3.94 -2.93
C TRP A 74 2.12 5.32 -3.12
N LEU A 75 3.07 5.45 -4.05
CA LEU A 75 3.76 6.70 -4.36
C LEU A 75 3.08 7.44 -5.51
N ARG A 76 2.32 8.48 -5.18
CA ARG A 76 1.71 9.41 -6.15
C ARG A 76 2.54 10.67 -6.34
N CYS A 77 3.84 10.47 -6.51
CA CYS A 77 4.74 11.52 -6.97
C CYS A 77 5.03 11.21 -8.44
N GLY A 78 4.58 12.09 -9.34
CA GLY A 78 4.85 11.95 -10.78
C GLY A 78 6.36 11.96 -11.09
N ASN A 79 6.71 12.12 -12.37
CA ASN A 79 8.12 12.18 -12.73
C ASN A 79 8.80 13.40 -12.07
N MET A 80 9.78 13.13 -11.21
CA MET A 80 10.47 14.16 -10.44
C MET A 80 11.93 13.77 -10.25
N ALA A 81 12.80 14.76 -10.05
CA ALA A 81 14.19 14.50 -9.77
C ALA A 81 14.35 13.64 -8.50
N ASN A 82 15.21 12.63 -8.56
CA ASN A 82 15.48 11.73 -7.43
C ASN A 82 15.77 12.49 -6.12
N ALA A 83 16.54 13.58 -6.18
CA ALA A 83 16.86 14.38 -5.00
C ALA A 83 15.60 14.96 -4.33
N ARG A 84 14.63 15.44 -5.12
CA ARG A 84 13.36 15.95 -4.57
C ARG A 84 12.49 14.81 -4.05
N LEU A 85 12.47 13.65 -4.72
CA LEU A 85 11.74 12.47 -4.23
C LEU A 85 12.26 12.04 -2.85
N LEU A 86 13.59 11.92 -2.71
CA LEU A 86 14.23 11.56 -1.44
C LEU A 86 13.92 12.59 -0.34
N SER A 87 13.88 13.88 -0.68
CA SER A 87 13.51 14.93 0.28
C SER A 87 12.05 14.87 0.75
N ILE A 88 11.15 14.32 -0.07
CA ILE A 88 9.75 14.13 0.33
C ILE A 88 9.63 12.87 1.18
N LEU A 89 10.17 11.76 0.69
CA LEU A 89 10.20 10.49 1.42
C LEU A 89 10.88 10.63 2.78
N SER A 90 11.92 11.47 2.91
CA SER A 90 12.58 11.70 4.19
C SER A 90 11.67 12.26 5.27
N ARG A 91 10.62 13.00 4.86
CA ARG A 91 9.66 13.64 5.76
C ARG A 91 8.39 12.82 5.94
N THR A 92 7.95 12.09 4.91
CA THR A 92 6.64 11.45 4.88
C THR A 92 6.69 9.94 5.10
N LEU A 93 7.81 9.29 4.76
CA LEU A 93 7.95 7.85 4.91
C LEU A 93 7.84 7.38 6.37
N PRO A 94 8.40 8.09 7.39
CA PRO A 94 8.21 7.69 8.78
C PRO A 94 6.76 7.56 9.20
N ASP A 95 5.96 8.59 8.90
CA ASP A 95 4.54 8.63 9.22
C ASP A 95 3.77 7.54 8.45
N ALA A 96 4.13 7.31 7.19
CA ALA A 96 3.54 6.26 6.36
C ALA A 96 3.84 4.85 6.91
N LEU A 97 5.09 4.60 7.35
CA LEU A 97 5.47 3.34 7.96
C LEU A 97 4.70 3.12 9.28
N GLU A 98 4.45 4.18 10.04
CA GLU A 98 3.67 4.06 11.27
C GLU A 98 2.21 3.68 11.01
N LEU A 99 1.58 4.28 10.00
CA LEU A 99 0.23 3.90 9.58
C LEU A 99 0.17 2.44 9.11
N LEU A 100 1.19 1.98 8.39
CA LEU A 100 1.33 0.57 8.03
C LEU A 100 1.47 -0.32 9.28
N ARG A 101 2.23 0.09 10.31
CA ARG A 101 2.30 -0.65 11.59
C ARG A 101 0.95 -0.74 12.30
N GLN A 102 0.10 0.28 12.16
CA GLN A 102 -1.24 0.32 12.73
C GLN A 102 -2.25 -0.58 11.99
N GLY A 103 -1.83 -1.19 10.87
CA GLY A 103 -2.65 -2.12 10.10
C GLY A 103 -3.41 -1.46 8.94
N GLU A 104 -3.06 -0.22 8.56
CA GLU A 104 -3.63 0.38 7.35
C GLU A 104 -3.20 -0.41 6.12
N GLY A 105 -4.17 -0.77 5.28
CA GLY A 105 -3.90 -1.66 4.15
C GLY A 105 -3.24 -0.99 2.96
N VAL A 106 -3.56 0.28 2.73
CA VAL A 106 -2.96 1.10 1.69
C VAL A 106 -2.64 2.47 2.28
N VAL A 107 -1.42 2.95 2.05
CA VAL A 107 -0.96 4.25 2.51
C VAL A 107 -0.44 5.04 1.31
N GLU A 108 -1.06 6.17 1.02
CA GLU A 108 -0.68 7.04 -0.10
C GLU A 108 0.34 8.11 0.33
N ILE A 109 1.45 8.23 -0.42
CA ILE A 109 2.38 9.36 -0.36
C ILE A 109 2.23 10.19 -1.63
N SER A 110 1.68 11.39 -1.50
CA SER A 110 1.53 12.36 -2.61
C SER A 110 2.42 13.59 -2.43
N LEU A 111 2.58 14.38 -3.50
CA LEU A 111 3.27 15.67 -3.40
C LEU A 111 2.46 16.63 -2.51
N PRO A 112 3.10 17.41 -1.62
CA PRO A 112 2.41 18.49 -0.93
C PRO A 112 1.95 19.54 -1.96
N GLU A 113 0.65 19.79 -2.04
CA GLU A 113 0.09 20.89 -2.84
C GLU A 113 0.52 22.23 -2.21
N GLY A 114 1.54 22.85 -2.80
CA GLY A 114 2.02 24.18 -2.44
C GLY A 114 2.92 24.21 -1.22
N GLU A 115 4.06 24.90 -1.35
CA GLU A 115 4.92 25.24 -0.22
C GLU A 115 4.22 26.26 0.69
N ARG A 116 3.31 25.79 1.55
CA ARG A 116 2.79 26.51 2.71
C ARG A 116 2.64 25.54 3.87
N GLY A 117 3.75 25.18 4.52
CA GLY A 117 3.81 24.75 5.93
C GLY A 117 2.84 23.65 6.42
N GLY A 118 2.20 22.88 5.54
CA GLY A 118 1.21 21.87 5.88
C GLY A 118 1.77 20.46 5.69
N ARG A 119 1.49 19.57 6.65
CA ARG A 119 1.82 18.14 6.55
C ARG A 119 1.35 17.58 5.21
N THR A 120 2.21 16.83 4.52
CA THR A 120 1.81 16.08 3.32
C THR A 120 0.61 15.20 3.68
N PRO A 121 -0.52 15.28 2.95
CA PRO A 121 -1.69 14.51 3.29
C PRO A 121 -1.42 13.04 2.97
N ILE A 122 -1.12 12.26 4.01
CA ILE A 122 -1.21 10.81 3.93
C ILE A 122 -2.69 10.47 3.91
N ARG A 123 -3.16 9.89 2.81
CA ARG A 123 -4.57 9.57 2.61
C ARG A 123 -4.75 8.06 2.63
N PRO A 124 -5.80 7.55 3.30
CA PRO A 124 -6.28 6.21 3.02
C PRO A 124 -6.79 6.15 1.56
N PRO A 125 -6.79 4.96 0.93
CA PRO A 125 -7.20 4.78 -0.46
C PRO A 125 -8.61 5.32 -0.69
N LEU A 126 -8.87 5.79 -1.92
CA LEU A 126 -10.13 6.40 -2.33
C LEU A 126 -11.36 5.48 -2.07
N SER A 127 -11.16 4.17 -1.97
CA SER A 127 -12.18 3.16 -1.63
C SER A 127 -12.83 3.40 -0.26
N ARG A 128 -12.12 3.99 0.71
CA ARG A 128 -12.71 4.36 2.03
C ARG A 128 -13.44 5.71 2.04
N ARG A 129 -13.37 6.52 0.97
CA ARG A 129 -14.07 7.83 0.92
C ARG A 129 -15.52 7.72 0.48
N ARG A 130 -15.93 6.59 -0.12
CA ARG A 130 -17.33 6.27 -0.44
C ARG A 130 -17.77 5.05 0.35
N GLY A 131 -18.11 5.26 1.61
CA GLY A 131 -18.62 4.19 2.47
C GLY A 131 -19.23 4.66 3.78
N GLY A 132 -19.64 5.93 3.88
CA GLY A 132 -20.53 6.38 4.95
C GLY A 132 -21.98 6.25 4.51
N SER A 133 -22.59 5.08 4.69
CA SER A 133 -24.05 4.96 4.77
C SER A 133 -24.48 3.63 5.39
N ALA A 134 -25.13 3.77 6.54
CA ALA A 134 -26.13 2.90 7.14
C ALA A 134 -25.69 1.49 7.58
N THR A 135 -25.36 1.43 8.87
CA THR A 135 -25.95 0.46 9.81
C THR A 135 -27.36 0.02 9.39
N GLY A 136 -27.57 -1.29 9.25
CA GLY A 136 -28.88 -1.89 9.05
C GLY A 136 -28.84 -3.39 9.33
N ALA A 137 -29.23 -3.77 10.54
CA ALA A 137 -29.26 -5.14 11.05
C ALA A 137 -30.07 -6.10 10.15
N GLY A 138 -29.48 -7.23 9.81
CA GLY A 138 -30.16 -8.36 9.16
C GLY A 138 -30.11 -9.59 10.05
N GLY A 139 -30.99 -9.63 11.05
CA GLY A 139 -31.15 -10.74 11.97
C GLY A 139 -31.59 -12.03 11.27
N ALA A 140 -30.99 -13.12 11.72
CA ALA A 140 -31.30 -14.50 11.33
C ALA A 140 -32.80 -14.83 11.50
N ARG A 141 -33.41 -15.47 10.49
CA ARG A 141 -34.57 -16.35 10.68
C ARG A 141 -34.39 -17.63 9.89
N GLY A 142 -34.43 -18.73 10.63
CA GLY A 142 -34.23 -20.09 10.17
C GLY A 142 -35.28 -20.55 9.17
N LYS A 143 -34.84 -21.43 8.28
CA LYS A 143 -35.70 -22.16 7.34
C LYS A 143 -36.38 -23.30 8.09
N GLN A 144 -37.69 -23.17 8.31
CA GLN A 144 -38.54 -24.24 8.83
C GLN A 144 -39.04 -25.10 7.65
N THR A 145 -38.60 -26.35 7.66
CA THR A 145 -39.20 -27.59 7.13
C THR A 145 -40.43 -27.48 6.21
N ARG A 146 -40.25 -27.91 4.95
CA ARG A 146 -41.30 -28.42 4.06
C ARG A 146 -41.52 -29.91 4.33
N ARG A 147 -42.77 -30.36 4.55
CA ARG A 147 -43.63 -31.04 3.55
C ARG A 147 -44.81 -31.77 4.21
N ALA A 148 -46.01 -31.51 3.67
CA ALA A 148 -47.19 -32.38 3.67
C ALA A 148 -46.83 -33.74 3.02
N ARG A 149 -47.47 -34.86 3.34
CA ARG A 149 -48.89 -35.16 3.15
C ARG A 149 -49.23 -36.49 3.82
#